data_AF-A0A5M3MTK2-F1
#
_entry.id   AF-A0A5M3MTK2-F1
#
_cell.length_a   1.000
_cell.length_b   1.000
_cell.length_c   1.000
_cell.angle_alpha   90.00
_cell.angle_beta   90.00
_cell.angle_gamma   90.00
#
_symmetry.space_group_name_H-M   'P 1'
#
loop_
_entity.id
_entity.type
_entity.pdbx_description
1 polymer ?
#
loop_
_entity_poly.entity_id
_entity_poly.type
_entity_poly.pdbx_seq_one_letter_code
_entity_poly.pdbx_strand_id
1 'polypeptide(L)' 'LRASLLLFITSEHCMVLQRMQLECSKSMASRQNLIVNAFTSSGKTIAMLLPILLKPEKVLLIISPMKQLQLNQVSRMG' A
#
# COMPACT_ATOMS: atom_id res chain seq x y z
N LEU A 1 -2.31 -12.50 5.23
CA LEU A 1 -1.24 -13.07 6.09
C LEU A 1 0.16 -12.72 5.59
N ARG A 2 0.58 -13.13 4.37
CA ARG A 2 1.93 -12.81 3.85
C ARG A 2 2.26 -11.32 3.81
N ALA A 3 1.35 -10.47 3.31
CA ALA A 3 1.56 -9.01 3.27
C ALA A 3 1.76 -8.39 4.66
N SER A 4 0.94 -8.82 5.62
CA SER A 4 1.01 -8.36 7.01
C SER A 4 2.32 -8.77 7.68
N LEU A 5 2.76 -10.02 7.45
CA LEU A 5 4.02 -10.54 7.98
C LEU A 5 5.23 -9.85 7.35
N LEU A 6 5.22 -9.66 6.02
CA LEU A 6 6.27 -8.93 5.32
C LEU A 6 6.39 -7.52 5.87
N LEU A 7 5.28 -6.77 5.94
CA LEU A 7 5.26 -5.42 6.51
C LEU A 7 5.78 -5.40 7.96
N PHE A 8 5.36 -6.36 8.77
CA PHE A 8 5.79 -6.48 10.17
C PHE A 8 7.29 -6.75 10.28
N ILE A 9 7.85 -7.65 9.47
CA ILE A 9 9.28 -7.97 9.48
C ILE A 9 10.10 -6.80 8.94
N THR A 10 9.70 -6.22 7.81
CA THR A 10 10.43 -5.10 7.18
C THR A 10 10.34 -3.80 7.97
N SER A 11 9.42 -3.72 8.93
CA SER A 11 9.26 -2.58 9.83
C SER A 11 9.86 -2.82 11.22
N GLU A 12 10.74 -3.82 11.37
CA GLU A 12 11.33 -4.18 12.68
C GLU A 12 10.26 -4.37 13.75
N HIS A 13 9.19 -5.09 13.40
CA HIS A 13 8.07 -5.41 14.28
C HIS A 13 7.22 -4.22 14.73
N CYS A 14 7.35 -3.06 14.09
CA CYS A 14 6.64 -1.84 14.50
C CYS A 14 5.30 -1.63 13.77
N MET A 15 5.07 -2.27 12.62
CA MET A 15 3.86 -2.02 11.82
C MET A 15 3.06 -3.28 11.52
N VAL A 16 1.73 -3.15 11.62
CA VAL A 16 0.75 -4.15 11.19
C VAL A 16 -0.29 -3.46 10.30
N LEU A 17 -0.84 -4.21 9.33
CA LEU A 17 -1.87 -3.66 8.45
C LEU A 17 -3.15 -3.31 9.23
N GLN A 18 -3.57 -2.05 9.08
CA GLN A 18 -4.85 -1.57 9.56
C GLN A 18 -6.00 -2.11 8.69
N ARG A 19 -7.24 -2.02 9.20
CA ARG A 19 -8.44 -2.58 8.55
C ARG A 19 -8.55 -2.22 7.07
N MET A 20 -8.40 -0.94 6.72
CA MET A 20 -8.49 -0.49 5.33
C MET A 20 -7.41 -1.13 4.44
N GLN A 21 -6.17 -1.18 4.92
CA GLN A 21 -5.05 -1.78 4.17
C GLN A 21 -5.23 -3.29 3.97
N LEU A 22 -5.83 -3.96 4.97
CA LEU A 22 -6.19 -5.38 4.89
C LEU A 22 -7.27 -5.63 3.83
N GLU A 23 -8.32 -4.79 3.77
CA GLU A 23 -9.36 -4.89 2.74
C GLU A 23 -8.80 -4.66 1.34
N CYS A 24 -7.91 -3.67 1.17
CA CYS A 24 -7.16 -3.50 -0.08
C CYS A 24 -6.40 -4.79 -0.44
N SER A 25 -5.65 -5.34 0.50
CA SER A 25 -4.87 -6.58 0.29
C SER A 25 -5.74 -7.77 -0.13
N LYS A 26 -6.94 -7.92 0.46
CA LYS A 26 -7.88 -8.99 0.10
C LYS A 26 -8.41 -8.81 -1.31
N SER A 27 -8.94 -7.63 -1.63
CA SER A 27 -9.48 -7.33 -2.97
C SER A 27 -8.42 -7.55 -4.05
N MET A 28 -7.19 -7.13 -3.78
CA MET A 28 -6.03 -7.37 -4.60
C MET A 28 -5.68 -8.85 -4.82
N ALA A 29 -5.67 -9.64 -3.74
CA ALA A 29 -5.43 -11.09 -3.83
C ALA A 29 -6.51 -11.77 -4.69
N SER A 30 -7.75 -11.29 -4.59
CA SER A 30 -8.90 -11.72 -5.38
C SER A 30 -8.95 -11.15 -6.80
N ARG A 31 -7.99 -10.29 -7.18
CA ARG A 31 -7.95 -9.58 -8.48
C ARG A 31 -9.21 -8.76 -8.78
N GLN A 32 -9.80 -8.16 -7.75
CA GLN A 32 -10.97 -7.30 -7.87
C GLN A 32 -10.56 -5.83 -7.86
N ASN A 33 -11.36 -4.99 -8.51
CA ASN A 33 -11.23 -3.54 -8.42
C ASN A 33 -11.84 -3.05 -7.11
N LEU A 34 -11.21 -2.06 -6.47
CA LEU A 34 -11.66 -1.49 -5.20
C LEU A 34 -11.53 0.04 -5.22
N ILE A 35 -12.57 0.72 -4.74
CA ILE A 35 -12.53 2.14 -4.42
C ILE A 35 -12.58 2.27 -2.90
N VAL A 36 -11.69 3.09 -2.33
CA VAL A 36 -11.59 3.28 -0.89
C VAL A 36 -11.68 4.76 -0.56
N ASN A 37 -12.61 5.09 0.33
CA ASN A 37 -12.67 6.42 0.95
C ASN A 37 -11.68 6.47 2.11
N ALA A 38 -10.62 7.27 1.95
CA ALA A 38 -9.52 7.34 2.92
C ALA A 38 -9.05 8.79 3.14
N PHE A 39 -9.18 9.27 4.37
CA PHE A 39 -8.66 10.58 4.78
C PHE A 39 -7.14 10.64 4.74
N THR A 40 -6.54 11.83 4.78
CA THR A 40 -5.09 11.97 5.01
C THR A 40 -4.69 11.29 6.32
N SER A 41 -3.43 10.86 6.45
CA SER A 41 -2.90 10.08 7.59
C SER A 41 -3.46 8.68 7.83
N SER A 42 -4.52 8.25 7.12
CA SER A 42 -5.11 6.89 7.24
C SER A 42 -4.21 5.73 6.79
N GLY A 43 -2.95 5.96 6.44
CA GLY A 43 -2.05 4.92 5.94
C GLY A 43 -2.36 4.44 4.51
N LYS A 44 -3.10 5.22 3.72
CA LYS A 44 -3.43 4.90 2.31
C LYS A 44 -2.20 4.72 1.41
N THR A 45 -1.08 5.35 1.72
CA THR A 45 0.18 5.15 0.97
C THR A 45 0.68 3.71 1.08
N ILE A 46 0.63 3.10 2.26
CA ILE A 46 0.99 1.68 2.44
C ILE A 46 0.00 0.79 1.66
N ALA A 47 -1.30 1.12 1.68
CA ALA A 47 -2.29 0.39 0.90
C ALA A 47 -1.98 0.39 -0.60
N MET A 48 -1.44 1.49 -1.15
CA MET A 48 -1.00 1.58 -2.54
C MET A 48 0.25 0.74 -2.82
N LEU A 49 1.11 0.48 -1.85
CA LEU A 49 2.37 -0.28 -2.01
C LEU A 49 2.23 -1.80 -1.77
N LEU A 50 1.16 -2.23 -1.10
CA LEU A 50 0.85 -3.64 -0.90
C LEU A 50 0.92 -4.52 -2.17
N PRO A 51 0.51 -4.05 -3.38
CA PRO A 51 0.73 -4.77 -4.63
C PRO A 51 2.15 -5.29 -4.82
N ILE A 52 3.13 -4.39 -4.71
CA ILE A 52 4.51 -4.68 -5.09
C ILE A 52 5.26 -5.41 -3.98
N LEU A 53 4.86 -5.20 -2.72
CA LEU A 53 5.35 -6.01 -1.59
C LEU A 53 4.90 -7.47 -1.68
N LEU A 54 3.71 -7.72 -2.22
CA LEU A 54 3.16 -9.08 -2.38
C LEU A 54 3.60 -9.78 -3.67
N LYS A 55 3.91 -9.02 -4.72
CA LYS A 55 4.29 -9.48 -6.05
C LYS A 55 5.41 -8.60 -6.60
N PRO A 56 6.64 -8.74 -6.09
CA PRO A 56 7.77 -7.90 -6.47
C PRO A 56 8.15 -7.99 -7.95
N GLU A 57 7.74 -9.06 -8.63
CA GLU A 57 7.91 -9.26 -10.07
C GLU A 57 6.96 -8.44 -10.96
N LYS A 58 6.05 -7.65 -10.37
CA LYS A 58 5.05 -6.85 -11.08
C LYS A 58 5.38 -5.36 -11.04
N VAL A 59 4.94 -4.66 -12.07
CA VAL A 59 5.01 -3.19 -12.13
C VAL A 59 3.72 -2.60 -11.54
N LEU A 60 3.87 -1.59 -10.68
CA LEU A 60 2.79 -0.82 -10.10
C LEU A 60 2.79 0.60 -10.68
N LEU A 61 1.68 1.02 -11.27
CA LEU A 61 1.47 2.39 -11.73
C LEU A 61 0.63 3.16 -10.71
N ILE A 62 1.21 4.20 -10.10
CA ILE A 62 0.49 5.13 -9.22
C ILE A 62 0.30 6.45 -9.98
N ILE A 63 -0.97 6.84 -10.14
CA ILE A 63 -1.34 8.12 -10.78
C ILE A 63 -1.73 9.10 -9.68
N SER A 64 -1.02 10.22 -9.63
CA SER A 64 -1.27 11.31 -8.69
C SER A 64 -1.65 12.59 -9.46
N PRO A 65 -2.67 13.34 -9.02
CA PRO A 65 -3.15 14.52 -9.75
C PRO A 65 -2.19 15.71 -9.66
N MET A 66 -1.25 15.70 -8.72
CA MET A 66 -0.29 16.80 -8.52
C MET A 66 1.13 16.28 -8.45
N LYS A 67 2.06 16.96 -9.15
CA LYS A 67 3.49 16.64 -9.14
C LYS A 67 4.08 16.66 -7.73
N GLN A 68 3.70 17.63 -6.89
CA GLN A 68 4.20 17.71 -5.52
C GLN A 68 3.72 16.54 -4.65
N LEU A 69 2.49 16.05 -4.86
CA LEU A 69 2.00 14.85 -4.17
C LEU A 69 2.79 13.61 -4.60
N GLN A 70 3.09 13.49 -5.90
CA GLN A 70 3.92 12.42 -6.43
C GLN A 70 5.34 12.47 -5.85
N LEU A 71 5.98 13.64 -5.81
CA LEU A 71 7.32 13.81 -5.24
C LEU A 71 7.34 13.39 -3.76
N ASN A 72 6.32 13.78 -2.98
CA ASN A 72 6.19 13.39 -1.58
C ASN A 72 5.95 11.88 -1.39
N GLN A 73 5.29 11.22 -2.34
CA GLN A 73 5.13 9.77 -2.32
C GLN A 73 6.48 9.10 -2.58
N VAL A 74 7.19 9.51 -3.64
CA VAL A 74 8.50 8.94 -4.00
C VAL A 74 9.53 9.13 -2.89
N SER A 75 9.62 10.32 -2.28
CA SER A 75 10.58 10.58 -1.20
C SER A 75 10.31 9.80 0.08
N ARG A 76 9.10 9.28 0.27
CA ARG A 76 8.72 8.43 1.40
C ARG A 76 8.71 6.94 1.06
N MET A 77 8.88 6.61 -0.23
CA MET A 77 8.85 5.25 -0.76
C MET A 77 10.23 4.72 -1.13
N GLY A 78 11.22 5.60 -1.31
CA GLY A 78 12.64 5.27 -1.44
C GLY A 78 13.34 5.34 -0.10
#